data_AF-A0A8K0D8Y6-F1
#
_entry.id   AF-A0A8K0D8Y6-F1
#
_cell.length_a   1.000
_cell.length_b   1.000
_cell.length_c   1.000
_cell.angle_alpha   90.00
_cell.angle_beta   90.00
_cell.angle_gamma   90.00
#
_symmetry.space_group_name_H-M   'P 1'
#
loop_
_entity.id
_entity.type
_entity.pdbx_description
1 polymer ?
#
loop_
_entity_poly.entity_id
_entity_poly.type
_entity_poly.pdbx_seq_one_letter_code
_entity_poly.pdbx_strand_id
1 'polypeptide(L)'
;MERELMPPRALIYLKATGKDKQDDETKIAIFFTVSGEDVFETFDLTVEPEESFDHFLMEVKKQAKLCEFSDQEDRIIRDRLVIGTNDTALQERLLRESDLTLTKAVNQCRGAEAGKTQVKRLQERNVEVHEFQKAKGKQGNQEKKANR
;
A
#
# COMPACT_ATOMS: atom_id res chain seq x y z
N MET A 1 21.21 -21.06 -17.70
CA MET A 1 22.21 -19.98 -17.63
C MET A 1 21.55 -18.88 -16.82
N GLU A 2 21.41 -19.13 -15.52
CA GLU A 2 20.71 -18.29 -14.56
C GLU A 2 21.80 -17.51 -13.81
N ARG A 3 21.83 -16.19 -13.95
CA ARG A 3 22.78 -15.35 -13.21
C ARG A 3 22.04 -14.30 -12.39
N GLU A 4 22.21 -14.48 -11.08
CA GLU A 4 22.27 -13.50 -9.99
C GLU A 4 21.03 -12.62 -9.75
N LEU A 5 20.14 -13.17 -8.93
CA LEU A 5 18.94 -12.63 -8.28
C LEU A 5 19.27 -11.63 -7.14
N MET A 6 20.17 -10.67 -7.31
CA MET A 6 20.51 -9.73 -6.22
C MET A 6 20.91 -8.30 -6.63
N PRO A 7 20.46 -7.27 -5.87
CA PRO A 7 20.75 -5.86 -6.15
C PRO A 7 22.25 -5.57 -6.26
N PRO A 8 22.69 -4.57 -7.06
CA PRO A 8 24.11 -4.24 -7.24
C PRO A 8 24.86 -3.98 -5.93
N ARG A 9 24.23 -3.32 -4.95
CA ARG A 9 24.84 -3.07 -3.62
C ARG A 9 24.94 -4.33 -2.76
N ALA A 10 23.92 -5.17 -2.79
CA ALA A 10 23.91 -6.44 -2.06
C ALA A 10 24.91 -7.42 -2.68
N LEU A 11 25.02 -7.43 -4.01
CA LEU A 11 25.97 -8.22 -4.77
C LEU A 11 27.42 -7.81 -4.45
N ILE A 12 27.71 -6.51 -4.35
CA ILE A 12 29.03 -6.01 -3.92
C ILE A 12 29.37 -6.53 -2.51
N TYR A 13 28.44 -6.44 -1.56
CA TYR A 13 28.66 -6.94 -0.21
C TYR A 13 28.88 -8.47 -0.19
N LEU A 14 28.05 -9.23 -0.89
CA LEU A 14 28.16 -10.69 -0.95
C LEU A 14 29.47 -11.13 -1.62
N LYS A 15 29.89 -10.44 -2.69
CA LYS A 15 31.19 -10.68 -3.34
C LYS A 15 32.37 -10.31 -2.43
N ALA A 16 32.27 -9.20 -1.70
CA ALA A 16 33.30 -8.80 -0.73
C ALA A 16 33.41 -9.76 0.46
N THR A 17 32.31 -10.41 0.83
CA THR A 17 32.26 -11.36 1.96
C THR A 17 32.37 -12.83 1.55
N GLY A 18 32.52 -13.13 0.25
CA GLY A 18 32.62 -14.49 -0.29
C GLY A 18 31.34 -15.32 -0.17
N LYS A 19 30.20 -14.65 -0.06
CA LYS A 19 28.87 -15.26 0.19
C LYS A 19 27.98 -15.27 -1.06
N ASP A 20 28.51 -14.84 -2.21
CA ASP A 20 27.84 -14.78 -3.52
C ASP A 20 27.40 -16.14 -4.06
N LYS A 21 28.00 -17.23 -3.57
CA LYS A 21 27.70 -18.61 -3.99
C LYS A 21 26.63 -19.33 -3.18
N GLN A 22 26.08 -18.69 -2.16
CA GLN A 22 25.00 -19.29 -1.37
C GLN A 22 23.67 -19.27 -2.12
N ASP A 23 22.70 -20.06 -1.65
CA ASP A 23 21.34 -20.04 -2.19
C ASP A 23 20.66 -18.69 -1.90
N ASP A 24 19.56 -18.43 -2.63
CA ASP A 24 18.91 -17.13 -2.63
C ASP A 24 18.25 -16.80 -1.29
N GLU A 25 17.71 -17.79 -0.56
CA GLU A 25 17.17 -17.58 0.79
C GLU A 25 18.27 -17.14 1.75
N THR A 26 19.43 -17.79 1.67
CA THR A 26 20.58 -17.46 2.50
C THR A 26 21.17 -16.10 2.15
N LYS A 27 21.21 -15.73 0.86
CA LYS A 27 21.62 -14.38 0.43
C LYS A 27 20.68 -13.32 0.98
N ILE A 28 19.37 -13.54 0.89
CA ILE A 28 18.33 -12.65 1.42
C ILE A 28 18.48 -12.51 2.95
N ALA A 29 18.61 -13.62 3.67
CA ALA A 29 18.80 -13.61 5.12
C ALA A 29 20.07 -12.86 5.54
N ILE A 30 21.16 -13.03 4.80
CA ILE A 30 22.42 -12.32 5.05
C ILE A 30 22.27 -10.84 4.73
N PHE A 31 21.62 -10.47 3.63
CA PHE A 31 21.35 -9.08 3.30
C PHE A 31 20.53 -8.39 4.39
N PHE A 32 19.47 -9.03 4.91
CA PHE A 32 18.69 -8.52 6.04
C PHE A 32 19.52 -8.44 7.33
N THR A 33 20.37 -9.42 7.61
CA THR A 33 21.22 -9.43 8.82
C THR A 33 22.28 -8.32 8.77
N VAL A 34 22.87 -8.10 7.60
CA VAL A 34 24.01 -7.21 7.38
C VAL A 34 23.57 -5.78 7.26
N SER A 35 22.45 -5.57 6.58
CA SER A 35 21.90 -4.24 6.42
C SER A 35 21.20 -3.74 7.69
N GLY A 36 21.08 -4.60 8.71
CA GLY A 36 20.47 -4.28 9.99
C GLY A 36 18.95 -4.12 9.89
N GLU A 37 18.32 -3.82 11.03
CA GLU A 37 16.89 -3.47 11.12
C GLU A 37 16.55 -2.24 10.25
N ASP A 38 17.54 -1.39 9.92
CA ASP A 38 17.36 -0.20 9.07
C ASP A 38 16.99 -0.51 7.61
N VAL A 39 17.35 -1.68 7.06
CA VAL A 39 16.83 -2.11 5.74
C VAL A 39 15.41 -2.65 5.84
N PHE A 40 14.96 -3.07 7.02
CA PHE A 40 13.55 -3.23 7.27
C PHE A 40 12.87 -1.89 7.08
N GLU A 41 13.34 -0.80 7.69
CA GLU A 41 12.79 0.57 7.50
C GLU A 41 12.90 1.10 6.06
N THR A 42 13.97 0.75 5.32
CA THR A 42 14.14 1.19 3.92
C THR A 42 13.20 0.45 2.96
N PHE A 43 12.91 -0.82 3.24
CA PHE A 43 11.84 -1.56 2.57
C PHE A 43 10.47 -1.30 3.21
N ASP A 44 10.41 -0.69 4.39
CA ASP A 44 9.18 -0.31 5.06
C ASP A 44 8.61 0.98 4.47
N LEU A 45 8.18 0.88 3.22
CA LEU A 45 7.15 1.76 2.70
C LEU A 45 5.86 1.45 3.48
N THR A 46 5.78 1.88 4.73
CA THR A 46 4.49 2.13 5.37
C THR A 46 3.89 3.30 4.61
N VAL A 47 2.74 3.10 3.98
CA VAL A 47 2.02 4.19 3.30
C VAL A 47 1.93 5.36 4.27
N GLU A 48 2.51 6.51 3.91
CA GLU A 48 2.26 7.71 4.70
C GLU A 48 0.76 8.04 4.60
N PRO A 49 0.11 8.51 5.67
CA PRO A 49 -1.35 8.60 5.77
C PRO A 49 -2.02 9.49 4.70
N GLU A 50 -1.25 10.28 3.94
CA GLU A 50 -1.73 11.13 2.84
C GLU A 50 -1.19 10.76 1.45
N GLU A 51 -0.43 9.68 1.33
CA GLU A 51 0.13 9.24 0.06
C GLU A 51 -0.89 8.46 -0.76
N SER A 52 -1.06 8.81 -2.04
CA SER A 52 -1.94 8.06 -2.94
C SER A 52 -1.38 6.66 -3.19
N PHE A 53 -2.28 5.68 -3.33
CA PHE A 53 -1.89 4.31 -3.68
C PHE A 53 -1.01 4.23 -4.93
N ASP A 54 -1.25 5.10 -5.93
CA ASP A 54 -0.45 5.10 -7.16
C ASP A 54 1.00 5.55 -6.90
N HIS A 55 1.22 6.46 -5.96
CA HIS A 55 2.56 6.89 -5.55
C HIS A 55 3.26 5.77 -4.76
N PHE A 56 2.55 5.15 -3.80
CA PHE A 56 3.04 3.97 -3.10
C PHE A 56 3.45 2.84 -4.07
N LEU A 57 2.58 2.50 -5.03
CA LEU A 57 2.89 1.49 -6.05
C LEU A 57 4.11 1.86 -6.90
N MET A 58 4.30 3.14 -7.20
CA MET A 58 5.47 3.62 -7.95
C MET A 58 6.76 3.38 -7.17
N GLU A 59 6.79 3.73 -5.89
CA GLU A 59 7.98 3.56 -5.06
C GLU A 59 8.29 2.06 -4.84
N VAL A 60 7.26 1.24 -4.58
CA VAL A 60 7.43 -0.23 -4.50
C VAL A 60 8.01 -0.80 -5.80
N LYS A 61 7.51 -0.37 -6.97
CA LYS A 61 8.05 -0.79 -8.27
C LYS A 61 9.49 -0.34 -8.49
N LYS A 62 9.81 0.89 -8.08
CA LYS A 62 11.17 1.42 -8.17
C LYS A 62 12.13 0.61 -7.30
N GLN A 63 11.74 0.28 -6.08
CA GLN A 63 12.53 -0.58 -5.19
C GLN A 63 12.69 -2.00 -5.75
N ALA A 64 11.61 -2.61 -6.27
CA ALA A 64 11.68 -3.92 -6.89
C ALA A 64 12.66 -3.93 -8.09
N LYS A 65 12.65 -2.87 -8.92
CA LYS A 65 13.60 -2.71 -10.03
C LYS A 65 15.05 -2.54 -9.59
N LEU A 66 15.30 -1.84 -8.48
CA LEU A 66 16.65 -1.68 -7.92
C LEU A 66 17.27 -3.02 -7.50
N CYS A 67 16.44 -4.02 -7.27
CA CYS A 67 16.85 -5.33 -6.81
C CYS A 67 17.00 -6.38 -7.93
N GLU A 68 16.81 -5.98 -9.20
CA GLU A 68 16.98 -6.82 -10.41
C GLU A 68 16.26 -8.20 -10.32
N PHE A 69 15.09 -8.25 -9.69
CA PHE A 69 14.36 -9.49 -9.41
C PHE A 69 13.73 -10.18 -10.64
N SER A 70 14.04 -9.76 -11.86
CA SER A 70 13.62 -10.37 -13.14
C SER A 70 12.20 -10.97 -13.13
N ASP A 71 12.08 -12.29 -13.13
CA ASP A 71 10.83 -13.07 -13.17
C ASP A 71 10.03 -13.05 -11.85
N GLN A 72 10.64 -12.61 -10.76
CA GLN A 72 10.04 -12.49 -9.43
C GLN A 72 9.59 -11.07 -9.08
N GLU A 73 9.81 -10.09 -9.96
CA GLU A 73 9.42 -8.68 -9.74
C GLU A 73 7.93 -8.57 -9.35
N ASP A 74 7.05 -9.24 -10.09
CA ASP A 74 5.61 -9.24 -9.84
C ASP A 74 5.23 -9.85 -8.49
N ARG A 75 5.92 -10.92 -8.08
CA ARG A 75 5.70 -11.58 -6.80
C ARG A 75 6.09 -10.67 -5.65
N ILE A 76 7.26 -10.03 -5.74
CA ILE A 76 7.79 -9.18 -4.68
C ILE A 76 6.96 -7.91 -4.54
N ILE A 77 6.57 -7.29 -5.66
CA ILE A 77 5.66 -6.14 -5.62
C ILE A 77 4.34 -6.55 -4.97
N ARG A 78 3.75 -7.68 -5.38
CA ARG A 78 2.50 -8.18 -4.80
C ARG A 78 2.64 -8.39 -3.29
N ASP A 79 3.68 -9.10 -2.84
CA ASP A 79 3.88 -9.40 -1.43
C ASP A 79 4.09 -8.10 -0.62
N ARG A 80 4.78 -7.09 -1.20
CA ARG A 80 4.92 -5.76 -0.60
C ARG A 80 3.61 -4.99 -0.55
N LEU A 81 2.73 -5.09 -1.57
CA LEU A 81 1.40 -4.46 -1.53
C LEU A 81 0.53 -5.04 -0.41
N VAL A 82 0.65 -6.34 -0.13
CA VAL A 82 -0.12 -7.01 0.94
C VAL A 82 0.37 -6.56 2.31
N ILE A 83 1.69 -6.49 2.52
CA ILE A 83 2.26 -6.14 3.84
C ILE A 83 2.20 -4.63 4.09
N GLY A 84 2.47 -3.81 3.06
CA GLY A 84 2.59 -2.36 3.18
C GLY A 84 1.28 -1.58 3.16
N THR A 85 0.12 -2.23 3.01
CA THR A 85 -1.17 -1.53 3.11
C THR A 85 -1.58 -1.29 4.55
N ASN A 86 -1.96 -0.05 4.88
CA ASN A 86 -2.48 0.31 6.21
C ASN A 86 -3.95 -0.08 6.41
N ASP A 87 -4.60 -0.66 5.39
CA ASP A 87 -5.98 -1.11 5.47
C ASP A 87 -6.04 -2.60 5.82
N THR A 88 -6.22 -2.89 7.11
CA THR A 88 -6.31 -4.27 7.62
C THR A 88 -7.41 -5.08 6.92
N ALA A 89 -8.55 -4.47 6.59
CA ALA A 89 -9.63 -5.18 5.91
C ALA A 89 -9.28 -5.50 4.44
N LEU A 90 -8.56 -4.60 3.76
CA LEU A 90 -8.00 -4.88 2.43
C LEU A 90 -6.91 -5.95 2.51
N GLN A 91 -6.02 -5.89 3.50
CA GLN A 91 -4.97 -6.88 3.71
C GLN A 91 -5.56 -8.29 3.89
N GLU A 92 -6.56 -8.45 4.76
CA GLU A 92 -7.27 -9.72 4.95
C GLU A 92 -7.91 -10.24 3.65
N ARG A 93 -8.51 -9.34 2.86
CA ARG A 93 -9.09 -9.70 1.57
C ARG A 93 -8.04 -10.16 0.56
N LEU A 94 -6.91 -9.48 0.48
CA LEU A 94 -5.81 -9.86 -0.40
C LEU A 94 -5.26 -11.22 -0.01
N LEU A 95 -5.04 -11.47 1.29
CA LEU A 95 -4.54 -12.75 1.82
C LEU A 95 -5.50 -13.93 1.60
N ARG A 96 -6.81 -13.67 1.45
CA ARG A 96 -7.81 -14.71 1.19
C ARG A 96 -7.86 -15.15 -0.27
N GLU A 97 -7.36 -14.34 -1.21
CA GLU A 97 -7.36 -14.65 -2.64
C GLU A 97 -6.30 -15.72 -2.95
N SER A 98 -6.75 -16.93 -3.31
CA SER A 98 -5.86 -18.09 -3.55
C SER A 98 -4.93 -17.91 -4.76
N ASP A 99 -5.37 -17.18 -5.79
CA ASP A 99 -4.64 -16.92 -7.03
C ASP A 99 -4.41 -15.41 -7.21
N LEU A 100 -3.87 -14.78 -6.16
CA LEU A 100 -3.54 -13.36 -6.16
C LEU A 100 -2.37 -13.08 -7.12
N THR A 101 -2.68 -12.42 -8.24
CA THR A 101 -1.69 -11.86 -9.17
C THR A 101 -1.40 -10.40 -8.87
N LEU A 102 -0.28 -9.85 -9.37
CA LEU A 102 0.04 -8.43 -9.20
C LEU A 102 -1.10 -7.54 -9.73
N THR A 103 -1.64 -7.85 -10.91
CA THR A 103 -2.75 -7.09 -11.51
C THR A 103 -3.99 -7.09 -10.61
N LYS A 104 -4.34 -8.24 -10.03
CA LYS A 104 -5.46 -8.33 -9.08
C LYS A 104 -5.21 -7.50 -7.83
N ALA A 105 -4.02 -7.60 -7.24
CA ALA A 105 -3.66 -6.82 -6.05
C ALA A 105 -3.76 -5.31 -6.31
N VAL A 106 -3.18 -4.82 -7.41
CA VAL A 106 -3.24 -3.41 -7.82
C VAL A 106 -4.69 -2.94 -7.99
N ASN A 107 -5.53 -3.72 -8.67
CA ASN A 107 -6.94 -3.36 -8.89
C ASN A 107 -7.73 -3.32 -7.58
N GLN A 108 -7.49 -4.27 -6.66
CA GLN A 108 -8.15 -4.28 -5.36
C GLN A 108 -7.75 -3.08 -4.51
N CYS A 109 -6.47 -2.72 -4.47
CA CYS A 109 -5.99 -1.57 -3.71
C CYS A 109 -6.53 -0.24 -4.25
N ARG A 110 -6.48 -0.02 -5.57
CA ARG A 110 -7.10 1.16 -6.21
C ARG A 110 -8.60 1.24 -5.95
N GLY A 111 -9.29 0.10 -6.06
CA GLY A 111 -10.72 0.01 -5.77
C GLY A 111 -11.05 0.36 -4.32
N ALA A 112 -10.21 -0.06 -3.36
CA ALA A 112 -10.37 0.28 -1.96
C ALA A 112 -10.16 1.78 -1.67
N GLU A 113 -9.10 2.39 -2.23
CA GLU A 113 -8.83 3.83 -2.11
C GLU A 113 -9.97 4.67 -2.71
N ALA A 114 -10.42 4.34 -3.92
CA ALA A 114 -11.54 5.01 -4.57
C ALA A 114 -12.85 4.83 -3.80
N GLY A 115 -13.12 3.62 -3.30
CA GLY A 115 -14.29 3.31 -2.49
C GLY A 115 -14.34 4.12 -1.20
N LYS A 116 -13.23 4.18 -0.46
CA LYS A 116 -13.10 5.01 0.75
C LYS A 116 -13.35 6.49 0.46
N THR A 117 -12.78 7.00 -0.64
CA THR A 117 -12.98 8.39 -1.07
C THR A 117 -14.45 8.67 -1.39
N GLN A 118 -15.13 7.76 -2.09
CA GLN A 118 -16.55 7.93 -2.41
C GLN A 118 -17.45 7.86 -1.17
N VAL A 119 -17.19 6.92 -0.25
CA VAL A 119 -17.93 6.82 1.02
C VAL A 119 -17.77 8.09 1.84
N LYS A 120 -16.55 8.62 1.97
CA LYS A 120 -16.28 9.89 2.66
C LYS A 120 -17.09 11.05 2.05
N ARG A 121 -17.07 11.20 0.72
CA ARG A 121 -17.86 12.23 0.01
C ARG A 121 -19.37 12.05 0.17
N LEU A 122 -19.87 10.83 0.32
CA LEU A 122 -21.29 10.57 0.60
C LEU A 122 -21.65 10.97 2.03
N GLN A 123 -20.79 10.67 2.99
CA GLN A 123 -20.99 11.05 4.39
C GLN A 123 -20.98 12.58 4.57
N GLU A 124 -20.04 13.29 3.95
CA GLU A 124 -19.97 14.76 3.97
C GLU A 124 -21.24 15.41 3.41
N ARG A 125 -21.73 14.93 2.24
CA ARG A 125 -23.00 15.40 1.66
C ARG A 125 -24.21 15.12 2.54
N ASN A 126 -24.26 13.98 3.22
CA ASN A 126 -25.37 13.65 4.12
C ASN A 126 -25.42 14.59 5.33
N VAL A 127 -24.27 15.06 5.83
CA VAL A 127 -24.21 16.05 6.92
C VAL A 127 -24.78 17.39 6.45
N GLU A 128 -24.37 17.88 5.29
CA GLU A 128 -24.87 19.15 4.72
C GLU A 128 -26.39 19.17 4.53
N VAL A 129 -26.97 18.06 4.04
CA VAL A 129 -28.42 17.93 3.84
C VAL A 129 -29.17 17.93 5.18
N HIS A 130 -28.62 17.25 6.20
CA HIS A 130 -29.22 17.23 7.54
C HIS A 130 -29.20 18.62 8.22
N GLU A 131 -28.12 19.38 8.05
CA GLU A 131 -28.02 20.75 8.57
C GLU A 131 -29.00 21.70 7.87
N PHE A 132 -29.13 21.62 6.54
CA PHE A 132 -30.08 22.42 5.77
C PHE A 132 -31.54 22.15 6.16
N GLN A 133 -31.91 20.88 6.38
CA GLN A 133 -33.25 20.51 6.85
C GLN A 133 -33.55 21.06 8.25
N LYS A 134 -32.57 21.05 9.16
CA LYS A 134 -32.70 21.63 10.52
C LYS A 134 -32.87 23.15 10.48
N ALA A 135 -32.20 23.84 9.56
CA ALA A 135 -32.33 25.29 9.38
C ALA A 135 -33.73 25.69 8.89
N LYS A 136 -34.30 24.98 7.91
CA LYS A 136 -35.69 25.22 7.45
C LYS A 136 -36.74 24.92 8.51
N GLY A 137 -36.53 23.91 9.35
CA GLY A 137 -37.44 23.59 10.46
C GLY A 137 -37.53 24.69 11.53
N LYS A 138 -36.49 25.51 11.70
CA LYS A 138 -36.49 26.64 12.63
C LYS A 138 -37.18 27.88 12.05
N GLN A 139 -36.99 28.17 10.76
CA GLN A 139 -37.65 29.32 10.09
C GLN A 139 -39.18 29.13 10.02
N GLY A 140 -39.65 27.91 9.72
CA GLY A 140 -41.10 27.63 9.66
C GLY A 140 -41.85 27.70 11.00
N ASN A 141 -41.13 27.68 12.14
CA ASN A 141 -41.73 27.76 13.47
C ASN A 141 -41.75 29.19 14.05
N GLN A 142 -40.97 30.12 13.47
CA GLN A 142 -41.02 31.54 13.82
C GLN A 142 -42.17 32.26 13.11
N GLU A 143 -42.46 31.95 11.84
CA GLU A 143 -43.62 32.53 11.13
C GLU A 143 -44.98 32.12 11.72
N LYS A 144 -45.11 30.90 12.27
CA LYS A 144 -46.36 30.46 12.90
C LYS A 144 -46.62 31.07 14.29
N LYS A 145 -45.58 31.55 14.99
CA LYS A 145 -45.72 32.25 16.28
C LYS A 145 -45.97 33.75 16.14
N ALA A 146 -45.66 34.34 14.98
CA ALA A 146 -45.93 35.76 14.70
C ALA A 146 -47.36 36.02 14.21
N ASN A 147 -48.11 34.98 13.82
CA ASN A 147 -49.45 35.11 13.25
C ASN A 147 -50.57 34.54 14.16
N ARG A 148 -50.36 34.53 15.48
CA ARG A 148 -51.30 34.09 16.51
C ARG A 148 -51.37 35.13 17.62
#